data_AF-A0ABD5GC97-F1
#
_entry.id   AF-A0ABD5GC97-F1
#
_cell.length_a   1.000
_cell.length_b   1.000
_cell.length_c   1.000
_cell.angle_alpha   90.00
_cell.angle_beta   90.00
_cell.angle_gamma   90.00
#
_symmetry.space_group_name_H-M   'P 1'
#
loop_
_entity.id
_entity.type
_entity.pdbx_description
1 polymer ?
#
loop_
_entity_poly.entity_id
_entity_poly.type
_entity_poly.pdbx_seq_one_letter_code
_entity_poly.pdbx_strand_id
1 'polypeptide(L)'
;MSTTVTLRTCDLIGAALDWAVAKACNAFVAFDFYGRLMDMSDLAQFGARPTYSPSTDWSQGGPLLYQHRISSIAPGTASGVWWGQMPGSSVLYSTKGPDPLVAGLRRLVSENLGDSVDVPAELVGGGHE
;
A
#
# COMPACT_ATOMS: atom_id res chain seq x y z
N MET A 1 11.05 19.32 -10.82
CA MET A 1 11.04 17.89 -11.17
C MET A 1 11.20 17.15 -9.86
N SER A 2 10.15 16.53 -9.35
CA SER A 2 10.29 15.68 -8.15
C SER A 2 11.12 14.46 -8.52
N THR A 3 12.14 14.16 -7.72
CA THR A 3 13.01 12.99 -7.94
C THR A 3 12.23 11.73 -7.56
N THR A 4 12.22 10.73 -8.43
CA THR A 4 11.66 9.40 -8.14
C THR A 4 12.77 8.37 -7.98
N VAL A 5 12.47 7.31 -7.23
CA VAL A 5 13.32 6.13 -7.05
C VAL A 5 12.52 4.90 -7.45
N THR A 6 13.08 4.06 -8.30
CA THR A 6 12.49 2.77 -8.67
C THR A 6 12.71 1.77 -7.55
N LEU A 7 11.64 1.22 -6.98
CA LEU A 7 11.68 0.19 -5.94
C LEU A 7 10.92 -1.05 -6.40
N ARG A 8 11.35 -2.22 -5.92
CA ARG A 8 10.57 -3.44 -6.10
C ARG A 8 9.32 -3.38 -5.24
N THR A 9 8.20 -3.84 -5.76
CA THR A 9 6.91 -3.85 -5.04
C THR A 9 6.98 -4.63 -3.73
N CYS A 10 7.79 -5.69 -3.67
CA CYS A 10 8.01 -6.47 -2.47
C CYS A 10 8.80 -5.73 -1.37
N ASP A 11 9.49 -4.64 -1.69
CA ASP A 11 10.27 -3.84 -0.75
C ASP A 11 9.50 -2.59 -0.24
N LEU A 12 8.33 -2.27 -0.83
CA LEU A 12 7.54 -1.10 -0.44
C LEU A 12 6.98 -1.22 0.97
N ILE A 13 7.16 -0.19 1.79
CA ILE A 13 6.66 -0.09 3.18
C ILE A 13 6.17 1.33 3.48
N GLY A 14 5.34 1.47 4.51
CA GLY A 14 4.87 2.76 5.03
C GLY A 14 4.32 3.68 3.93
N ALA A 15 4.70 4.96 3.98
CA ALA A 15 4.23 5.98 3.04
C ALA A 15 4.53 5.66 1.56
N ALA A 16 5.63 4.96 1.27
CA ALA A 16 5.95 4.53 -0.09
C ALA A 16 4.95 3.46 -0.59
N LEU A 17 4.54 2.53 0.27
CA LEU A 17 3.49 1.56 -0.03
C LEU A 17 2.12 2.25 -0.15
N ASP A 18 1.79 3.14 0.79
CA ASP A 18 0.51 3.88 0.78
C ASP A 18 0.35 4.70 -0.51
N TRP A 19 1.40 5.39 -0.94
CA TRP A 19 1.39 6.12 -2.21
C TRP A 19 1.21 5.19 -3.41
N ALA A 20 1.91 4.05 -3.44
CA ALA A 20 1.78 3.08 -4.52
C ALA A 20 0.37 2.49 -4.59
N VAL A 21 -0.27 2.24 -3.44
CA VAL A 21 -1.68 1.80 -3.35
C VAL A 21 -2.61 2.88 -3.89
N ALA A 22 -2.42 4.14 -3.50
CA ALA A 22 -3.21 5.25 -4.04
C ALA A 22 -3.11 5.32 -5.57
N LYS A 23 -1.90 5.15 -6.13
CA LYS A 23 -1.69 5.11 -7.58
C LYS A 23 -2.37 3.91 -8.23
N ALA A 24 -2.23 2.72 -7.65
CA ALA A 24 -2.83 1.50 -8.15
C ALA A 24 -4.37 1.55 -8.17
N CYS A 25 -4.97 2.25 -7.20
CA CYS A 25 -6.43 2.41 -7.09
C CYS A 25 -6.97 3.66 -7.82
N ASN A 26 -6.11 4.48 -8.44
CA ASN A 26 -6.46 5.82 -8.92
C ASN A 26 -7.15 6.67 -7.84
N ALA A 27 -6.75 6.51 -6.58
CA ALA A 27 -7.27 7.26 -5.46
C ALA A 27 -6.84 8.73 -5.57
N PHE A 28 -7.73 9.64 -5.21
CA PHE A 28 -7.43 11.06 -5.19
C PHE A 28 -6.73 11.40 -3.87
N VAL A 29 -5.40 11.50 -3.89
CA VAL A 29 -4.58 11.81 -2.72
C VAL A 29 -3.68 13.03 -2.97
N ALA A 30 -3.37 13.77 -1.91
CA ALA A 30 -2.43 14.89 -1.93
C ALA A 30 -1.53 14.88 -0.69
N PHE A 31 -0.40 15.57 -0.74
CA PHE A 31 0.46 15.76 0.42
C PHE A 31 -0.01 16.96 1.26
N ASP A 32 0.02 16.82 2.59
CA ASP A 32 -0.13 17.96 3.51
C ASP A 32 1.19 18.74 3.67
N PHE A 33 1.15 19.80 4.49
CA PHE A 33 2.33 20.62 4.80
C PHE A 33 3.46 19.86 5.52
N TYR A 34 3.17 18.67 6.07
CA TYR A 34 4.11 17.81 6.77
C TYR A 34 4.56 16.62 5.90
N GLY A 35 4.16 16.56 4.62
CA GLY A 35 4.53 15.48 3.71
C GLY A 35 3.73 14.18 3.89
N ARG A 36 2.60 14.22 4.61
CA ARG A 36 1.71 13.06 4.80
C ARG A 36 0.73 12.96 3.64
N LEU A 37 0.42 11.73 3.23
CA LEU A 37 -0.63 11.48 2.25
C LEU A 37 -2.00 11.73 2.89
N MET A 38 -2.86 12.43 2.17
CA MET A 38 -4.21 12.79 2.59
C MET A 38 -5.20 12.28 1.55
N ASP A 39 -6.28 11.65 2.02
CA ASP A 39 -7.40 11.32 1.15
C ASP A 39 -8.17 12.60 0.80
N MET A 40 -8.39 12.81 -0.48
CA MET A 40 -9.05 14.00 -1.03
C MET A 40 -10.44 13.68 -1.59
N SER A 41 -10.86 12.41 -1.56
CA SER A 41 -12.15 11.96 -2.07
C SER A 41 -13.32 12.44 -1.19
N ASP A 42 -13.11 12.57 0.12
CA ASP A 42 -14.04 13.21 1.04
C ASP A 42 -13.80 14.72 1.14
N LEU A 43 -14.54 15.49 0.36
CA LEU A 43 -14.47 16.96 0.38
C LEU A 43 -15.23 17.64 1.53
N ALA A 44 -15.96 16.92 2.38
CA ALA A 44 -16.70 17.52 3.50
C ALA A 44 -17.05 16.40 4.49
N GLN A 45 -16.76 16.52 5.79
CA GLN A 45 -17.81 17.05 6.67
C GLN A 45 -17.32 17.71 7.97
N PHE A 46 -16.04 17.59 8.39
CA PHE A 46 -15.62 18.02 9.75
C PHE A 46 -14.23 18.65 9.88
N GLY A 47 -13.69 19.29 8.84
CA GLY A 47 -12.50 20.16 8.97
C GLY A 47 -11.15 19.47 9.14
N ALA A 48 -11.11 18.14 9.27
CA ALA A 48 -9.89 17.34 9.20
C ALA A 48 -10.02 16.32 8.05
N ARG A 49 -9.06 16.33 7.13
CA ARG A 49 -8.89 15.22 6.18
C ARG A 49 -8.14 14.11 6.91
N PRO A 50 -8.56 12.84 6.81
CA PRO A 50 -7.80 11.75 7.39
C PRO A 50 -6.50 11.53 6.61
N THR A 51 -5.44 11.17 7.34
CA THR A 51 -4.19 10.71 6.72
C THR A 51 -4.45 9.39 5.99
N TYR A 52 -4.11 9.35 4.71
CA TYR A 52 -4.20 8.16 3.87
C TYR A 52 -3.02 7.24 4.19
N SER A 53 -3.30 6.16 4.92
CA SER A 53 -2.30 5.23 5.44
C SER A 53 -2.79 3.77 5.42
N PRO A 54 -3.27 3.25 4.27
CA PRO A 54 -3.88 1.92 4.18
C PRO A 54 -2.98 0.77 4.64
N SER A 55 -1.65 0.94 4.61
CA SER A 55 -0.70 -0.06 5.12
C SER A 55 -0.71 -0.20 6.64
N THR A 56 -1.23 0.78 7.39
CA THR A 56 -1.27 0.78 8.86
C THR A 56 -2.68 0.95 9.44
N ASP A 57 -3.61 1.54 8.68
CA ASP A 57 -5.01 1.71 9.07
C ASP A 57 -5.89 0.65 8.40
N TRP A 58 -6.37 -0.32 9.19
CA TRP A 58 -7.25 -1.39 8.71
C TRP A 58 -8.57 -0.87 8.15
N SER A 59 -9.09 0.26 8.65
CA SER A 59 -10.33 0.84 8.13
C SER A 59 -10.20 1.32 6.68
N GLN A 60 -8.97 1.62 6.24
CA GLN A 60 -8.63 2.00 4.88
C GLN A 60 -8.17 0.80 4.05
N GLY A 61 -7.23 0.00 4.57
CA GLY A 61 -6.64 -1.12 3.83
C GLY A 61 -7.57 -2.32 3.68
N GLY A 62 -8.35 -2.65 4.71
CA GLY A 62 -9.25 -3.81 4.73
C GLY A 62 -10.28 -3.79 3.60
N PRO A 63 -11.03 -2.68 3.40
CA PRO A 63 -11.96 -2.55 2.28
C PRO A 63 -11.29 -2.73 0.90
N LEU A 64 -10.05 -2.24 0.72
CA LEU A 64 -9.32 -2.40 -0.53
C LEU A 64 -9.01 -3.88 -0.82
N LEU A 65 -8.57 -4.64 0.19
CA LEU A 65 -8.33 -6.07 0.03
C LEU A 65 -9.60 -6.81 -0.41
N TYR A 66 -10.74 -6.47 0.20
CA TYR A 66 -12.03 -7.05 -0.16
C TYR A 66 -12.46 -6.68 -1.59
N GLN A 67 -12.39 -5.40 -1.96
CA GLN A 67 -12.77 -4.89 -3.28
C GLN A 67 -11.95 -5.54 -4.40
N HIS A 68 -10.65 -5.73 -4.17
CA HIS A 68 -9.73 -6.33 -5.15
C HIS A 68 -9.62 -7.86 -5.02
N ARG A 69 -10.44 -8.51 -4.19
CA ARG A 69 -10.47 -9.97 -3.98
C ARG A 69 -9.12 -10.54 -3.58
N ILE A 70 -8.40 -9.82 -2.71
CA ILE A 70 -7.09 -10.24 -2.20
C ILE A 70 -7.30 -10.95 -0.87
N SER A 71 -6.76 -12.15 -0.78
CA SER A 71 -6.72 -12.93 0.46
C SER A 71 -5.34 -12.82 1.09
N SER A 72 -5.30 -12.50 2.37
CA SER A 72 -4.08 -12.54 3.18
C SER A 72 -4.02 -13.86 3.93
N ILE A 73 -3.01 -14.67 3.65
CA ILE A 73 -2.79 -15.97 4.24
C ILE A 73 -1.81 -15.80 5.40
N ALA A 74 -2.25 -16.21 6.59
CA ALA A 74 -1.43 -16.18 7.79
C ALA A 74 -0.14 -16.99 7.63
N PRO A 75 0.95 -16.59 8.30
CA PRO A 75 2.15 -17.39 8.33
C PRO A 75 1.86 -18.80 8.84
N GLY A 76 2.43 -19.79 8.17
CA GLY A 76 2.57 -21.12 8.74
C GLY A 76 3.46 -21.08 9.98
N THR A 77 3.48 -22.18 10.74
CA THR A 77 4.18 -22.32 12.03
C THR A 77 5.68 -21.99 12.02
N ALA A 78 6.32 -21.85 10.85
CA ALA A 78 7.77 -21.71 10.73
C ALA A 78 8.28 -20.36 10.18
N SER A 79 7.45 -19.55 9.49
CA SER A 79 7.98 -18.43 8.70
C SER A 79 7.66 -17.03 9.23
N GLY A 80 6.61 -16.84 10.03
CA GLY A 80 6.20 -15.51 10.54
C GLY A 80 5.78 -14.50 9.45
N VAL A 81 5.86 -14.86 8.18
CA VAL A 81 5.55 -14.02 7.01
C VAL A 81 4.13 -14.26 6.49
N TRP A 82 3.39 -13.18 6.30
CA TRP A 82 2.08 -13.16 5.65
C TRP A 82 2.20 -13.16 4.14
N TRP A 83 1.22 -13.75 3.47
CA TRP A 83 1.17 -13.83 2.01
C TRP A 83 -0.09 -13.17 1.46
N GLY A 84 0.05 -12.32 0.46
CA GLY A 84 -1.05 -11.76 -0.32
C GLY A 84 -1.26 -12.56 -1.61
N GLN A 85 -2.47 -13.04 -1.84
CA GLN A 85 -2.83 -13.82 -3.03
C GLN A 85 -4.18 -13.38 -3.61
N MET A 86 -4.35 -13.61 -4.91
CA MET A 86 -5.65 -13.46 -5.59
C MET A 86 -6.15 -14.83 -6.06
N PRO A 87 -7.47 -15.09 -6.04
CA PRO A 87 -8.05 -16.31 -6.58
C PRO A 87 -7.62 -16.54 -8.03
N GLY A 88 -7.14 -17.75 -8.34
CA GLY A 88 -6.69 -18.11 -9.68
C GLY A 88 -5.29 -17.62 -10.07
N SER A 89 -4.61 -16.84 -9.22
CA SER A 89 -3.20 -16.47 -9.43
C SER A 89 -2.25 -17.59 -9.01
N SER A 90 -1.15 -17.76 -9.75
CA SER A 90 -0.08 -18.69 -9.34
C SER A 90 0.54 -18.23 -8.03
N VAL A 91 0.93 -19.19 -7.19
CA VAL A 91 1.66 -18.92 -5.93
C VAL A 91 2.94 -18.12 -6.18
N LEU A 92 3.53 -18.23 -7.37
CA LEU A 92 4.71 -17.45 -7.76
C LEU A 92 4.45 -15.93 -7.80
N TYR A 93 3.20 -15.49 -7.98
CA TYR A 93 2.80 -14.08 -7.96
C TYR A 93 2.30 -13.63 -6.59
N SER A 94 2.51 -14.43 -5.54
CA SER A 94 2.17 -14.04 -4.18
C SER A 94 3.17 -13.01 -3.66
N THR A 95 2.66 -12.00 -2.97
CA THR A 95 3.50 -11.03 -2.27
C THR A 95 3.65 -11.40 -0.81
N LYS A 96 4.76 -11.00 -0.20
CA LYS A 96 5.06 -11.24 1.21
C LYS A 96 4.98 -9.96 2.01
N GLY A 97 4.62 -10.06 3.28
CA GLY A 97 4.63 -8.92 4.20
C GLY A 97 4.76 -9.34 5.68
N PRO A 98 5.13 -8.39 6.55
CA PRO A 98 5.18 -8.59 7.99
C PRO A 98 3.78 -8.78 8.62
N ASP A 99 2.74 -8.29 7.96
CA ASP A 99 1.35 -8.33 8.43
C ASP A 99 0.38 -8.53 7.24
N PRO A 100 -0.90 -8.83 7.48
CA PRO A 100 -1.86 -9.12 6.41
C PRO A 100 -2.15 -7.93 5.50
N LEU A 101 -2.09 -6.69 5.99
CA LEU A 101 -2.32 -5.49 5.16
C LEU A 101 -1.16 -5.30 4.19
N VAL A 102 0.07 -5.27 4.69
CA VAL A 102 1.25 -5.04 3.85
C VAL A 102 1.38 -6.14 2.81
N ALA A 103 1.17 -7.41 3.19
CA ALA A 103 1.21 -8.51 2.24
C ALA A 103 0.14 -8.35 1.14
N GLY A 104 -1.10 -8.05 1.52
CA GLY A 104 -2.21 -7.89 0.58
C GLY A 104 -2.09 -6.65 -0.31
N LEU A 105 -1.69 -5.50 0.25
CA LEU A 105 -1.53 -4.25 -0.50
C LEU A 105 -0.37 -4.31 -1.48
N ARG A 106 0.72 -5.00 -1.15
CA ARG A 106 1.78 -5.29 -2.13
C ARG A 106 1.24 -6.13 -3.30
N ARG A 107 0.30 -7.07 -3.06
CA ARG A 107 -0.33 -7.84 -4.15
C ARG A 107 -1.16 -6.93 -5.03
N LEU A 108 -1.92 -6.01 -4.43
CA LEU A 108 -2.70 -5.00 -5.14
C LEU A 108 -1.81 -4.15 -6.05
N VAL A 109 -0.69 -3.66 -5.50
CA VAL A 109 0.28 -2.86 -6.27
C VAL A 109 0.91 -3.68 -7.39
N SER A 110 1.31 -4.92 -7.11
CA SER A 110 1.93 -5.81 -8.11
C SER A 110 0.98 -6.13 -9.26
N GLU A 111 -0.31 -6.33 -8.97
CA GLU A 111 -1.30 -6.57 -10.02
C GLU A 111 -1.51 -5.37 -10.94
N ASN A 112 -1.51 -4.15 -10.39
CA ASN A 112 -1.89 -2.96 -11.15
C ASN A 112 -0.69 -2.20 -11.74
N LEU A 113 0.45 -2.19 -11.05
CA LEU A 113 1.65 -1.41 -11.40
C LEU A 113 2.85 -2.30 -11.75
N GLY A 114 2.81 -3.61 -11.46
CA GLY A 114 3.88 -4.56 -11.71
C GLY A 114 4.86 -4.73 -10.55
N ASP A 115 5.97 -5.45 -10.81
CA ASP A 115 6.93 -5.84 -9.79
C ASP A 115 7.89 -4.72 -9.35
N SER A 116 7.86 -3.57 -10.03
CA SER A 116 8.64 -2.39 -9.67
C SER A 116 7.86 -1.12 -9.94
N VAL A 117 8.00 -0.12 -9.05
CA VAL A 117 7.25 1.13 -9.07
C VAL A 117 8.21 2.30 -8.85
N ASP A 118 8.03 3.37 -9.62
CA ASP A 118 8.72 4.63 -9.42
C ASP A 118 7.98 5.44 -8.34
N VAL A 119 8.60 5.56 -7.17
CA VAL A 119 8.04 6.24 -5.99
C VAL A 119 8.78 7.56 -5.77
N PRO A 120 8.11 8.65 -5.33
CA PRO A 120 8.79 9.88 -4.93
C PRO A 120 9.85 9.60 -3.86
N ALA A 121 11.06 10.13 -4.07
CA ALA A 121 12.22 9.86 -3.23
C ALA A 121 11.99 10.27 -1.77
N GLU A 122 11.19 11.33 -1.55
CA GLU A 122 10.81 11.79 -0.20
C GLU A 122 10.08 10.73 0.64
N LEU A 123 9.44 9.72 0.02
CA LEU A 123 8.69 8.69 0.75
C LEU A 123 9.53 7.48 1.17
N VAL A 124 10.72 7.33 0.59
CA VAL A 124 11.57 6.15 0.78
C VAL A 124 12.41 6.25 2.07
N GLY A 125 12.54 7.45 2.64
CA GLY A 125 13.29 7.73 3.87
C GLY A 125 12.51 8.40 5.00
N GLY A 126 11.19 8.61 4.84
CA GLY A 126 10.35 9.37 5.76
C GLY A 126 9.82 8.60 6.98
N GLY A 127 10.56 7.60 7.48
CA GLY A 127 10.29 7.01 8.79
C GLY A 127 10.75 7.97 9.89
N HIS A 128 10.02 9.06 10.11
CA HIS A 128 10.25 9.93 11.27
C HIS A 128 9.45 9.37 12.46
N GLU A 129 10.22 8.81 13.39
CA GLU A 129 10.07 8.78 14.87
C GLU A 129 8.74 8.32 15.49
#